data_AF-A0A136KVK9-F1
#
_entry.id   AF-A0A136KVK9-F1
#
_cell.length_a   1.000
_cell.length_b   1.000
_cell.length_c   1.000
_cell.angle_alpha   90.00
_cell.angle_beta   90.00
_cell.angle_gamma   90.00
#
_symmetry.space_group_name_H-M   'P 1'
#
loop_
_entity.id
_entity.type
_entity.pdbx_description
1 polymer ?
#
loop_
_entity_poly.entity_id
_entity_poly.type
_entity_poly.pdbx_seq_one_letter_code
_entity_poly.pdbx_strand_id
1 'polypeptide(L)'
;MLLTALEYQPPTPAPAVFPYTVPLFTGSRSVKFESAITFLVGENGSGKSTFLETLACAANSITAGSESIHTDPTLAAVRNFAKHFKLIWAKRTRKGFFLRAEDFFGYTKQIAQIRTEMEAEMAQIARDYSAAGRSKTAKGLAMMPYARELHEIKQSYGEGGLDANSHGEGFFKFFQRRFTGEGLYLMDEPEAALSPMRQLAFLRLLKDSAARGAQFVIATHSPIIMAYPGATIWSFEDGSMRLTDYSQIEHVVITRDFLNHPGTFLKSVLDD
;
A
#
# COMPACT_ATOMS: atom_id res chain seq x y z
N MET A 1 -17.64 -9.57 4.18
CA MET A 1 -17.31 -8.65 3.06
C MET A 1 -17.96 -7.31 3.35
N LEU A 2 -17.31 -6.19 3.02
CA LEU A 2 -17.73 -4.84 3.40
C LEU A 2 -18.27 -4.06 2.21
N LEU A 3 -17.42 -3.84 1.20
CA LEU A 3 -17.72 -3.27 -0.10
C LEU A 3 -18.09 -4.40 -1.06
N THR A 4 -19.21 -4.29 -1.77
CA THR A 4 -19.70 -5.34 -2.68
C THR A 4 -19.59 -4.95 -4.14
N ALA A 5 -19.68 -3.66 -4.45
CA ALA A 5 -19.48 -3.18 -5.82
C ALA A 5 -19.06 -1.71 -5.87
N LEU A 6 -18.50 -1.34 -7.02
CA LEU A 6 -18.20 0.02 -7.43
C LEU A 6 -18.80 0.24 -8.81
N GLU A 7 -19.56 1.32 -8.96
CA GLU A 7 -20.16 1.75 -10.22
C GLU A 7 -19.56 3.10 -10.63
N TYR A 8 -19.20 3.22 -11.90
CA TYR A 8 -18.69 4.46 -12.49
C TYR A 8 -19.62 4.91 -13.61
N GLN A 9 -20.00 6.18 -13.55
CA GLN A 9 -20.73 6.84 -14.62
C GLN A 9 -19.98 8.10 -15.05
N PRO A 10 -19.39 8.14 -16.26
CA PRO A 10 -18.65 9.32 -16.71
C PRO A 10 -19.59 10.53 -16.85
N PRO A 11 -19.12 11.75 -16.55
CA PRO A 11 -19.84 12.97 -16.91
C PRO A 11 -19.99 13.08 -18.42
N THR A 12 -21.02 13.80 -18.88
CA THR A 12 -21.30 14.00 -20.30
C THR A 12 -21.35 15.51 -20.59
N PRO A 13 -20.41 16.07 -21.38
CA PRO A 13 -19.24 15.40 -21.96
C PRO A 13 -18.17 15.06 -20.92
N ALA A 14 -17.35 14.03 -21.19
CA ALA A 14 -16.21 13.68 -20.35
C ALA A 14 -15.06 14.69 -20.58
N PRO A 15 -14.42 15.21 -19.52
CA PRO A 15 -13.25 16.08 -19.65
C PRO A 15 -12.10 15.39 -20.41
N ALA A 16 -11.42 16.13 -21.29
CA ALA A 16 -10.23 15.66 -22.01
C ALA A 16 -8.94 15.80 -21.17
N VAL A 17 -9.00 15.45 -19.87
CA VAL A 17 -7.88 15.54 -18.93
C VAL A 17 -7.80 14.29 -18.06
N PHE A 18 -6.62 14.00 -17.51
CA PHE A 18 -6.47 12.95 -16.48
C PHE A 18 -7.38 13.25 -15.28
N PRO A 19 -8.04 12.23 -14.68
CA PRO A 19 -7.98 10.80 -15.00
C PRO A 19 -8.99 10.29 -16.05
N TYR A 20 -9.86 11.15 -16.59
CA TYR A 20 -10.91 10.78 -17.55
C TYR A 20 -10.36 10.25 -18.88
N THR A 21 -9.11 10.59 -19.23
CA THR A 21 -8.44 10.14 -20.45
C THR A 21 -7.82 8.75 -20.34
N VAL A 22 -7.78 8.14 -19.15
CA VAL A 22 -7.28 6.76 -19.00
C VAL A 22 -8.23 5.83 -19.75
N PRO A 23 -7.75 4.95 -20.66
CA PRO A 23 -8.61 4.12 -21.51
C PRO A 23 -9.69 3.33 -20.74
N LEU A 24 -9.34 2.90 -19.53
CA LEU A 24 -10.21 2.19 -18.59
C LEU A 24 -11.51 2.95 -18.27
N PHE A 25 -11.51 4.28 -18.30
CA PHE A 25 -12.59 5.15 -17.83
C PHE A 25 -13.34 5.88 -18.96
N THR A 26 -13.17 5.45 -20.20
CA THR A 26 -13.83 6.04 -21.38
C THR A 26 -15.34 5.78 -21.43
N GLY A 27 -15.87 4.87 -20.61
CA GLY A 27 -17.30 4.58 -20.51
C GLY A 27 -17.69 4.13 -19.11
N SER A 28 -18.98 3.88 -18.91
CA SER A 28 -19.48 3.35 -17.62
C SER A 28 -18.81 2.03 -17.26
N ARG A 29 -18.61 1.80 -15.96
CA ARG A 29 -18.01 0.57 -15.42
C ARG A 29 -18.79 0.09 -14.22
N SER A 30 -18.81 -1.23 -14.02
CA SER A 30 -19.30 -1.85 -12.80
C SER A 30 -18.32 -2.94 -12.41
N VAL A 31 -17.82 -2.88 -11.18
CA VAL A 31 -16.88 -3.83 -10.62
C VAL A 31 -17.53 -4.46 -9.40
N LYS A 32 -17.61 -5.78 -9.38
CA LYS A 32 -18.11 -6.53 -8.23
C LYS A 32 -16.93 -7.10 -7.45
N PHE A 33 -17.05 -7.03 -6.14
CA PHE A 33 -16.13 -7.67 -5.20
C PHE A 33 -16.83 -8.92 -4.67
N GLU A 34 -16.32 -10.10 -5.05
CA GLU A 34 -16.94 -11.40 -4.74
C GLU A 34 -16.18 -12.16 -3.66
N SER A 35 -14.99 -11.69 -3.29
CA SER A 35 -14.14 -12.28 -2.28
C SER A 35 -13.62 -11.21 -1.32
N ALA A 36 -13.08 -11.65 -0.18
CA ALA A 36 -12.46 -10.74 0.79
C ALA A 36 -11.12 -10.18 0.31
N ILE A 37 -10.49 -10.79 -0.70
CA ILE A 37 -9.19 -10.38 -1.24
C ILE A 37 -9.34 -10.28 -2.75
N THR A 38 -9.24 -9.06 -3.27
CA THR A 38 -9.30 -8.77 -4.70
C THR A 38 -7.95 -8.24 -5.17
N PHE A 39 -7.43 -8.81 -6.27
CA PHE A 39 -6.23 -8.32 -6.94
C PHE A 39 -6.59 -7.56 -8.21
N LEU A 40 -5.88 -6.45 -8.45
CA LEU A 40 -5.91 -5.68 -9.69
C LEU A 40 -4.57 -5.91 -10.39
N VAL A 41 -4.61 -6.44 -11.61
CA VAL A 41 -3.43 -6.83 -12.39
C VAL A 41 -3.51 -6.23 -13.80
N GLY A 42 -2.38 -6.18 -14.50
CA GLY A 42 -2.26 -5.59 -15.84
C GLY A 42 -0.99 -4.77 -15.99
N GLU A 43 -0.71 -4.28 -17.18
CA GLU A 43 0.53 -3.54 -17.48
C GLU A 43 0.65 -2.19 -16.78
N ASN A 44 1.86 -1.62 -16.79
CA ASN A 44 2.08 -0.25 -16.31
C ASN A 44 1.28 0.74 -17.15
N GLY A 45 0.56 1.66 -16.50
CA GLY A 45 -0.30 2.61 -17.20
C GLY A 45 -1.71 2.08 -17.54
N SER A 46 -2.05 0.84 -17.21
CA SER A 46 -3.40 0.29 -17.46
C SER A 46 -4.52 0.90 -16.59
N GLY A 47 -4.16 1.73 -15.61
CA GLY A 47 -5.09 2.45 -14.75
C GLY A 47 -5.36 1.81 -13.38
N LYS A 48 -4.60 0.78 -12.98
CA LYS A 48 -4.72 0.10 -11.67
C LYS A 48 -4.60 1.07 -10.49
N SER A 49 -3.50 1.83 -10.43
CA SER A 49 -3.24 2.81 -9.38
C SER A 49 -4.33 3.88 -9.35
N THR A 50 -4.69 4.42 -10.52
CA THR A 50 -5.77 5.42 -10.64
C THR A 50 -7.11 4.86 -10.15
N PHE A 51 -7.45 3.61 -10.47
CA PHE A 51 -8.66 2.94 -9.98
C PHE A 51 -8.63 2.81 -8.45
N LEU A 52 -7.50 2.39 -7.90
CA LEU A 52 -7.33 2.20 -6.47
C LEU A 52 -7.37 3.52 -5.69
N GLU A 53 -6.70 4.56 -6.18
CA GLU A 53 -6.75 5.92 -5.66
C GLU A 53 -8.17 6.49 -5.71
N THR A 54 -8.90 6.24 -6.80
CA THR A 54 -10.29 6.64 -6.97
C THR A 54 -11.18 5.97 -5.92
N LEU A 55 -11.01 4.66 -5.74
CA LEU A 55 -11.70 3.90 -4.70
C LEU A 55 -11.36 4.44 -3.30
N ALA A 56 -10.10 4.76 -3.02
CA ALA A 56 -9.67 5.34 -1.76
C ALA A 56 -10.30 6.72 -1.50
N CYS A 57 -10.31 7.59 -2.51
CA CYS A 57 -10.97 8.90 -2.46
C CYS A 57 -12.47 8.77 -2.23
N ALA A 58 -13.17 7.93 -3.00
CA ALA A 58 -14.61 7.72 -2.89
C ALA A 58 -15.00 7.10 -1.53
N ALA A 59 -14.14 6.25 -0.96
CA ALA A 59 -14.34 5.65 0.36
C ALA A 59 -13.97 6.59 1.52
N ASN A 60 -13.32 7.74 1.26
CA ASN A 60 -12.70 8.61 2.26
C ASN A 60 -11.74 7.81 3.17
N SER A 61 -10.86 7.02 2.55
CA SER A 61 -9.93 6.14 3.26
C SER A 61 -8.88 6.95 4.04
N ILE A 62 -8.48 6.42 5.20
CA ILE A 62 -7.30 6.91 5.92
C ILE A 62 -6.07 6.56 5.09
N THR A 63 -5.12 7.47 4.91
CA THR A 63 -3.85 7.17 4.25
C THR A 63 -2.84 6.62 5.25
N ALA A 64 -1.99 5.71 4.79
CA ALA A 64 -0.85 5.21 5.55
C ALA A 64 0.35 6.17 5.53
N GLY A 65 0.46 6.97 4.46
CA GLY A 65 1.50 7.99 4.28
C GLY A 65 1.28 9.26 5.12
N SER A 66 2.12 10.25 4.89
CA SER A 66 2.11 11.53 5.63
C SER A 66 0.99 12.47 5.23
N GLU A 67 0.52 12.40 3.98
CA GLU A 67 -0.51 13.28 3.44
C GLU A 67 -1.89 12.62 3.47
N SER A 68 -2.92 13.41 3.77
CA SER A 68 -4.31 12.95 3.80
C SER A 68 -4.88 12.83 2.39
N ILE A 69 -5.79 11.87 2.19
CA ILE A 69 -6.56 11.70 0.95
C ILE A 69 -7.27 13.00 0.53
N HIS A 70 -7.58 13.88 1.49
CA HIS A 70 -8.29 15.15 1.26
C HIS A 70 -7.39 16.31 0.84
N THR A 71 -6.11 16.31 1.25
CA THR A 71 -5.20 17.45 1.08
C THR A 71 -4.09 17.17 0.09
N ASP A 72 -3.77 15.91 -0.17
CA ASP A 72 -2.66 15.54 -1.05
C ASP A 72 -2.84 16.17 -2.45
N PRO A 73 -1.92 17.04 -2.91
CA PRO A 73 -2.05 17.71 -4.20
C PRO A 73 -1.99 16.74 -5.38
N THR A 74 -1.27 15.61 -5.25
CA THR A 74 -1.16 14.58 -6.30
C THR A 74 -2.50 13.92 -6.60
N LEU A 75 -3.37 13.84 -5.60
CA LEU A 75 -4.70 13.24 -5.70
C LEU A 75 -5.80 14.26 -6.06
N ALA A 76 -5.46 15.52 -6.35
CA ALA A 76 -6.46 16.57 -6.60
C ALA A 76 -7.37 16.27 -7.81
N ALA A 77 -6.79 15.79 -8.91
CA ALA A 77 -7.54 15.38 -10.09
C ALA A 77 -8.41 14.15 -9.80
N VAL A 78 -7.84 13.14 -9.12
CA VAL A 78 -8.53 11.89 -8.75
C VAL A 78 -9.67 12.13 -7.76
N ARG A 79 -9.52 13.04 -6.80
CA ARG A 79 -10.59 13.41 -5.85
C ARG A 79 -11.84 13.94 -6.55
N ASN A 80 -11.66 14.76 -7.59
CA ASN A 80 -12.79 15.26 -8.37
C ASN A 80 -13.40 14.15 -9.22
N PHE A 81 -12.55 13.33 -9.84
CA PHE A 81 -12.95 12.16 -10.60
C PHE A 81 -13.78 11.16 -9.78
N ALA A 82 -13.39 10.91 -8.53
CA ALA A 82 -14.04 9.98 -7.61
C ALA A 82 -15.50 10.33 -7.27
N LYS A 83 -15.93 11.59 -7.51
CA LYS A 83 -17.35 12.00 -7.32
C LYS A 83 -18.29 11.32 -8.30
N HIS A 84 -17.77 10.80 -9.41
CA HIS A 84 -18.51 10.06 -10.43
C HIS A 84 -18.61 8.56 -10.14
N PHE A 85 -18.08 8.12 -8.99
CA PHE A 85 -18.09 6.75 -8.55
C PHE A 85 -19.07 6.57 -7.40
N LYS A 86 -19.85 5.48 -7.46
CA LYS A 86 -20.77 5.07 -6.42
C LYS A 86 -20.28 3.76 -5.82
N LEU A 87 -20.03 3.79 -4.52
CA LEU A 87 -19.64 2.61 -3.75
C LEU A 87 -20.87 1.95 -3.14
N ILE A 88 -21.02 0.65 -3.37
CA ILE A 88 -22.11 -0.18 -2.83
C ILE A 88 -21.53 -1.03 -1.70
N TRP A 89 -22.13 -0.89 -0.52
CA TRP A 89 -21.63 -1.51 0.72
C TRP A 89 -22.65 -2.49 1.28
N ALA A 90 -22.20 -3.67 1.66
CA ALA A 90 -22.93 -4.54 2.58
C ALA A 90 -22.83 -4.03 4.03
N LYS A 91 -21.63 -3.59 4.44
CA LYS A 91 -21.38 -2.99 5.75
C LYS A 91 -20.34 -1.88 5.59
N ARG A 92 -20.74 -0.63 5.83
CA ARG A 92 -19.83 0.52 5.80
C ARG A 92 -18.83 0.44 6.94
N THR A 93 -17.59 0.84 6.67
CA THR A 93 -16.53 0.96 7.67
C THR A 93 -15.73 2.25 7.45
N ARG A 94 -15.16 2.78 8.53
CA ARG A 94 -14.12 3.82 8.48
C ARG A 94 -12.74 3.29 8.91
N LYS A 95 -12.67 1.98 9.17
CA LYS A 95 -11.43 1.28 9.53
C LYS A 95 -10.75 0.77 8.27
N GLY A 96 -9.44 0.64 8.35
CA GLY A 96 -8.57 0.30 7.22
C GLY A 96 -7.81 1.52 6.73
N PHE A 97 -7.05 1.34 5.66
CA PHE A 97 -6.22 2.41 5.10
C PHE A 97 -5.96 2.20 3.60
N PHE A 98 -5.56 3.27 2.95
CA PHE A 98 -4.96 3.30 1.62
C PHE A 98 -3.44 3.50 1.74
N LEU A 99 -2.66 2.69 1.03
CA LEU A 99 -1.21 2.76 0.99
C LEU A 99 -0.75 2.71 -0.46
N ARG A 100 -0.03 3.74 -0.90
CA ARG A 100 0.67 3.75 -2.19
C ARG A 100 2.10 3.25 -2.05
N ALA A 101 2.71 2.88 -3.17
CA ALA A 101 4.11 2.51 -3.23
C ALA A 101 5.02 3.66 -2.74
N GLU A 102 4.73 4.91 -3.11
CA GLU A 102 5.49 6.09 -2.70
C GLU A 102 5.28 6.48 -1.22
N ASP A 103 4.10 6.19 -0.66
CA ASP A 103 3.78 6.49 0.74
C ASP A 103 4.71 5.71 1.67
N PHE A 104 5.19 4.54 1.25
CA PHE A 104 6.17 3.75 2.01
C PHE A 104 7.49 4.50 2.24
N PHE A 105 8.04 5.07 1.19
CA PHE A 105 9.30 5.81 1.27
C PHE A 105 9.13 7.09 2.07
N GLY A 106 8.01 7.80 1.88
CA GLY A 106 7.64 8.96 2.68
C GLY A 106 7.53 8.64 4.17
N TYR A 107 6.80 7.57 4.51
CA TYR A 107 6.62 7.09 5.88
C TYR A 107 7.96 6.73 6.54
N THR A 108 8.80 5.98 5.82
CA THR A 108 10.12 5.57 6.29
C THR A 108 11.01 6.76 6.60
N LYS A 109 11.04 7.73 5.68
CA LYS A 109 11.80 8.97 5.84
C LYS A 109 11.30 9.78 7.03
N GLN A 110 9.98 9.87 7.23
CA GLN A 110 9.40 10.57 8.36
C GLN A 110 9.79 9.94 9.70
N ILE A 111 9.72 8.62 9.83
CA ILE A 111 10.13 7.92 11.07
C ILE A 111 11.63 8.11 11.35
N ALA A 112 12.48 8.04 10.32
CA ALA A 112 13.90 8.30 10.45
C ALA A 112 14.20 9.75 10.89
N GLN A 113 13.43 10.71 10.37
CA GLN A 113 13.53 12.12 10.76
C GLN A 113 13.13 12.34 12.22
N ILE A 114 11.97 11.82 12.63
CA ILE A 114 11.49 11.89 14.03
C ILE A 114 12.54 11.31 14.98
N ARG A 115 13.08 10.12 14.65
CA ARG A 115 14.16 9.50 15.43
C ARG A 115 15.36 10.44 15.59
N THR A 116 15.83 11.00 14.49
CA THR A 116 17.01 11.88 14.46
C THR A 116 16.78 13.15 15.30
N GLU A 117 15.60 13.76 15.19
CA GLU A 117 15.22 14.94 15.98
C GLU A 117 15.18 14.62 17.48
N MET A 118 14.57 13.50 17.87
CA MET A 118 14.51 13.06 19.27
C MET A 118 15.90 12.75 19.84
N GLU A 119 16.78 12.11 19.07
CA GLU A 119 18.16 11.84 19.49
C GLU A 119 18.96 13.14 19.67
N ALA A 120 18.76 14.12 18.79
CA ALA A 120 19.38 15.44 18.89
C ALA A 120 18.88 16.20 20.14
N GLU A 121 17.57 16.18 20.39
CA GLU A 121 16.94 16.80 21.57
C GLU A 121 17.45 16.17 22.87
N MET A 122 17.51 14.84 22.93
CA MET A 122 18.12 14.12 24.06
C MET A 122 19.58 14.49 24.27
N ALA A 123 20.37 14.60 23.19
CA ALA A 123 21.76 15.02 23.29
C ALA A 123 21.89 16.48 23.79
N GLN A 124 20.95 17.35 23.41
CA GLN A 124 20.90 18.73 23.88
C GLN A 124 20.55 18.82 25.37
N ILE A 125 19.48 18.15 25.81
CA ILE A 125 19.12 17.99 27.23
C ILE A 125 20.33 17.45 28.02
N ALA A 126 21.06 16.51 27.43
CA ALA A 126 22.23 15.93 28.06
C ALA A 126 23.33 16.96 28.32
N ARG A 127 23.59 17.85 27.36
CA ARG A 127 24.59 18.91 27.47
C ARG A 127 24.16 19.96 28.47
N ASP A 128 22.93 20.46 28.37
CA ASP A 128 22.43 21.57 29.19
C ASP A 128 22.37 21.20 30.68
N TYR A 129 21.89 19.99 30.99
CA TYR A 129 21.83 19.52 32.37
C TYR A 129 23.23 19.29 32.97
N SER A 130 24.18 18.78 32.16
CA SER A 130 25.57 18.64 32.60
C SER A 130 26.22 20.01 32.85
N ALA A 131 26.03 20.98 31.95
CA ALA A 131 26.57 22.34 32.09
C ALA A 131 25.99 23.08 33.31
N ALA A 132 24.71 22.85 33.61
CA ALA A 132 24.03 23.43 34.78
C ALA A 132 24.30 22.67 36.10
N GLY A 133 25.23 21.70 36.12
CA GLY A 133 25.59 20.95 37.33
C GLY A 133 24.46 20.10 37.92
N ARG A 134 23.47 19.70 37.12
CA ARG A 134 22.31 18.94 37.59
C ARG A 134 22.66 17.49 37.90
N SER A 135 21.90 16.87 38.81
CA SER A 135 22.09 15.46 39.17
C SER A 135 21.76 14.51 38.02
N LYS A 136 22.38 13.33 38.02
CA LYS A 136 22.10 12.26 37.04
C LYS A 136 20.61 11.89 37.00
N THR A 137 19.95 11.90 38.14
CA THR A 137 18.51 11.60 38.26
C THR A 137 17.67 12.65 37.54
N ALA A 138 17.96 13.94 37.70
CA ALA A 138 17.23 15.01 37.02
C ALA A 138 17.40 14.94 35.49
N LYS A 139 18.62 14.64 35.04
CA LYS A 139 18.93 14.40 33.62
C LYS A 139 18.17 13.20 33.06
N GLY A 140 18.13 12.09 33.82
CA GLY A 140 17.36 10.90 33.45
C GLY A 140 15.87 11.19 33.34
N LEU A 141 15.27 11.86 34.32
CA LEU A 141 13.85 12.22 34.32
C LEU A 141 13.46 13.12 33.14
N ALA A 142 14.31 14.09 32.77
CA ALA A 142 14.08 14.96 31.62
C ALA A 142 14.10 14.21 30.28
N MET A 143 14.89 13.14 30.18
CA MET A 143 15.00 12.31 28.97
C MET A 143 13.94 11.22 28.86
N MET A 144 13.22 10.89 29.95
CA MET A 144 12.29 9.76 29.99
C MET A 144 11.23 9.75 28.86
N PRO A 145 10.57 10.87 28.51
CA PRO A 145 9.58 10.87 27.43
C PRO A 145 10.19 10.44 26.09
N TYR A 146 11.32 11.04 25.71
CA TYR A 146 12.05 10.73 24.47
C TYR A 146 12.59 9.30 24.47
N ALA A 147 13.13 8.83 25.59
CA ALA A 147 13.65 7.48 25.72
C ALA A 147 12.56 6.42 25.53
N ARG A 148 11.34 6.66 26.04
CA ARG A 148 10.19 5.77 25.86
C ARG A 148 9.75 5.71 24.40
N GLU A 149 9.57 6.86 23.77
CA GLU A 149 9.09 6.92 22.40
C GLU A 149 10.15 6.40 21.40
N LEU A 150 11.45 6.66 21.62
CA LEU A 150 12.53 6.02 20.85
C LEU A 150 12.56 4.50 21.04
N HIS A 151 12.31 4.01 22.26
CA HIS A 151 12.22 2.59 22.52
C HIS A 151 11.03 1.95 21.78
N GLU A 152 9.87 2.61 21.78
CA GLU A 152 8.71 2.19 21.01
C GLU A 152 9.02 2.16 19.52
N ILE A 153 9.62 3.20 18.95
CA ILE A 153 10.05 3.23 17.54
C ILE A 153 11.00 2.07 17.24
N LYS A 154 11.99 1.79 18.10
CA LYS A 154 12.93 0.67 17.92
C LYS A 154 12.26 -0.69 17.97
N GLN A 155 11.34 -0.93 18.91
CA GLN A 155 10.57 -2.18 18.92
C GLN A 155 9.71 -2.34 17.65
N SER A 156 9.17 -1.22 17.18
CA SER A 156 8.24 -1.14 16.05
C SER A 156 8.93 -1.34 14.71
N TYR A 157 10.15 -0.85 14.54
CA TYR A 157 10.82 -0.75 13.25
C TYR A 157 12.25 -1.31 13.21
N GLY A 158 12.79 -1.81 14.33
CA GLY A 158 14.13 -2.41 14.44
C GLY A 158 15.15 -1.50 15.12
N GLU A 159 16.27 -2.06 15.60
CA GLU A 159 17.34 -1.32 16.30
C GLU A 159 18.02 -0.26 15.42
N GLY A 160 18.21 -0.54 14.13
CA GLY A 160 18.66 0.43 13.13
C GLY A 160 17.53 1.30 12.57
N GLY A 161 16.29 1.15 13.04
CA GLY A 161 15.11 1.70 12.36
C GLY A 161 14.93 1.14 10.95
N LEU A 162 14.32 1.93 10.07
CA LEU A 162 14.11 1.60 8.65
C LEU A 162 15.34 2.00 7.81
N ASP A 163 16.52 1.49 8.14
CA ASP A 163 17.74 1.68 7.34
C ASP A 163 17.72 0.73 6.11
N ALA A 164 18.60 1.01 5.13
CA ALA A 164 18.71 0.34 3.81
C ALA A 164 18.65 -1.20 3.83
N ASN A 165 19.13 -1.84 4.89
CA ASN A 165 19.17 -3.30 5.04
C ASN A 165 17.97 -3.89 5.82
N SER A 166 17.18 -3.07 6.52
CA SER A 166 16.06 -3.48 7.40
C SER A 166 14.68 -3.04 6.91
N HIS A 167 14.59 -2.33 5.77
CA HIS A 167 13.33 -1.80 5.20
C HIS A 167 12.16 -2.79 5.19
N GLY A 168 12.39 -4.02 4.73
CA GLY A 168 11.29 -4.98 4.65
C GLY A 168 10.78 -5.48 6.01
N GLU A 169 11.53 -5.34 7.11
CA GLU A 169 11.10 -5.82 8.43
C GLU A 169 10.17 -4.83 9.11
N GLY A 170 10.58 -3.56 9.11
CA GLY A 170 9.75 -2.47 9.60
C GLY A 170 8.45 -2.37 8.81
N PHE A 171 8.51 -2.63 7.49
CA PHE A 171 7.32 -2.65 6.66
C PHE A 171 6.38 -3.83 6.95
N PHE A 172 6.94 -5.02 7.18
CA PHE A 172 6.11 -6.15 7.57
C PHE A 172 5.44 -5.93 8.93
N LYS A 173 6.18 -5.37 9.90
CA LYS A 173 5.63 -4.97 11.21
C LYS A 173 4.55 -3.88 11.09
N PHE A 174 4.68 -2.97 10.13
CA PHE A 174 3.64 -1.99 9.82
C PHE A 174 2.32 -2.70 9.50
N PHE A 175 2.30 -3.68 8.59
CA PHE A 175 1.08 -4.42 8.28
C PHE A 175 0.52 -5.18 9.48
N GLN A 176 1.37 -5.87 10.25
CA GLN A 176 0.95 -6.61 11.44
C GLN A 176 0.20 -5.74 12.46
N ARG A 177 0.62 -4.47 12.59
CA ARG A 177 0.02 -3.52 13.54
C ARG A 177 -1.22 -2.85 13.00
N ARG A 178 -1.22 -2.52 11.71
CA ARG A 178 -2.27 -1.69 11.10
C ARG A 178 -3.47 -2.50 10.60
N PHE A 179 -3.30 -3.81 10.40
CA PHE A 179 -4.40 -4.73 10.11
C PHE A 179 -5.20 -5.08 11.37
N THR A 180 -6.12 -4.19 11.72
CA THR A 180 -6.95 -4.26 12.93
C THR A 180 -8.18 -5.18 12.81
N GLY A 181 -8.33 -5.93 11.71
CA GLY A 181 -9.54 -6.73 11.42
C GLY A 181 -10.55 -5.94 10.57
N GLU A 182 -11.84 -5.99 10.91
CA GLU A 182 -12.97 -5.36 10.18
C GLU A 182 -12.66 -3.97 9.59
N GLY A 183 -12.17 -3.93 8.35
CA GLY A 183 -11.70 -2.72 7.69
C GLY A 183 -11.49 -2.96 6.19
N LEU A 184 -11.53 -1.88 5.40
CA LEU A 184 -11.21 -1.91 3.97
C LEU A 184 -9.76 -1.44 3.78
N TYR A 185 -8.90 -2.30 3.27
CA TYR A 185 -7.49 -2.05 3.05
C TYR A 185 -7.20 -2.00 1.55
N LEU A 186 -6.69 -0.87 1.10
CA LEU A 186 -6.37 -0.58 -0.29
C LEU A 186 -4.86 -0.43 -0.40
N MET A 187 -4.21 -1.21 -1.26
CA MET A 187 -2.74 -1.20 -1.35
C MET A 187 -2.28 -1.22 -2.80
N ASP A 188 -1.38 -0.31 -3.14
CA ASP A 188 -0.70 -0.28 -4.43
C ASP A 188 0.73 -0.80 -4.26
N GLU A 189 1.05 -1.86 -4.99
CA GLU A 189 2.35 -2.54 -5.01
C GLU A 189 2.98 -2.78 -3.61
N PRO A 190 2.26 -3.44 -2.68
CA PRO A 190 2.81 -3.72 -1.35
C PRO A 190 4.06 -4.61 -1.39
N GLU A 191 4.33 -5.31 -2.47
CA GLU A 191 5.55 -6.08 -2.68
C GLU A 191 6.83 -5.25 -2.83
N ALA A 192 6.74 -3.96 -3.18
CA ALA A 192 7.92 -3.14 -3.53
C ALA A 192 8.96 -3.09 -2.40
N ALA A 193 8.53 -3.25 -1.15
CA ALA A 193 9.38 -3.28 0.03
C ALA A 193 9.54 -4.68 0.65
N LEU A 194 8.97 -5.73 0.05
CA LEU A 194 8.95 -7.09 0.60
C LEU A 194 9.83 -8.04 -0.19
N SER A 195 10.74 -8.72 0.51
CA SER A 195 11.43 -9.89 -0.05
C SER A 195 10.43 -11.02 -0.35
N PRO A 196 10.75 -11.97 -1.26
CA PRO A 196 9.86 -13.09 -1.59
C PRO A 196 9.32 -13.85 -0.37
N MET A 197 10.15 -14.10 0.64
CA MET A 197 9.72 -14.80 1.86
C MET A 197 8.74 -13.96 2.70
N ARG A 198 8.89 -12.64 2.68
CA ARG A 198 7.95 -11.74 3.36
C ARG A 198 6.64 -11.59 2.59
N GLN A 199 6.66 -11.71 1.27
CA GLN A 199 5.42 -11.78 0.47
C GLN A 199 4.61 -13.04 0.83
N LEU A 200 5.26 -14.18 1.03
CA LEU A 200 4.60 -15.39 1.56
C LEU A 200 4.01 -15.17 2.97
N ALA A 201 4.77 -14.54 3.87
CA ALA A 201 4.26 -14.17 5.19
C ALA A 201 3.10 -13.16 5.11
N PHE A 202 3.11 -12.27 4.10
CA PHE A 202 2.05 -11.29 3.86
C PHE A 202 0.74 -11.99 3.46
N LEU A 203 0.80 -13.03 2.62
CA LEU A 203 -0.38 -13.86 2.32
C LEU A 203 -1.01 -14.44 3.58
N ARG A 204 -0.19 -14.86 4.56
CA ARG A 204 -0.70 -15.34 5.86
C ARG A 204 -1.41 -14.23 6.63
N LEU A 205 -0.85 -13.02 6.65
CA LEU A 205 -1.50 -11.87 7.27
C LEU A 205 -2.84 -11.51 6.60
N LEU A 206 -2.91 -11.57 5.27
CA LEU A 206 -4.15 -11.36 4.52
C LEU A 206 -5.21 -12.38 4.94
N LYS A 207 -4.84 -13.67 4.96
CA LYS A 207 -5.73 -14.77 5.38
C LYS A 207 -6.28 -14.56 6.78
N ASP A 208 -5.40 -14.35 7.76
CA ASP A 208 -5.79 -14.22 9.16
C ASP A 208 -6.65 -12.97 9.39
N SER A 209 -6.35 -11.87 8.67
CA SER A 209 -7.11 -10.62 8.78
C SER A 209 -8.47 -10.70 8.08
N ALA A 210 -8.54 -11.35 6.90
CA ALA A 210 -9.79 -11.58 6.18
C ALA A 210 -10.76 -12.45 7.01
N ALA A 211 -10.24 -13.45 7.73
CA ALA A 211 -11.03 -14.24 8.68
C ALA A 211 -11.61 -13.40 9.84
N ARG A 212 -10.98 -12.27 10.19
CA ARG A 212 -11.48 -11.29 11.17
C ARG A 212 -12.33 -10.18 10.54
N GLY A 213 -12.79 -10.36 9.30
CA GLY A 213 -13.68 -9.45 8.61
C GLY A 213 -12.99 -8.31 7.84
N ALA A 214 -11.68 -8.34 7.66
CA ALA A 214 -10.99 -7.43 6.75
C ALA A 214 -11.37 -7.70 5.29
N GLN A 215 -11.32 -6.66 4.47
CA GLN A 215 -11.41 -6.75 3.02
C GLN A 215 -10.24 -6.01 2.38
N PHE A 216 -9.67 -6.62 1.34
CA PHE A 216 -8.48 -6.16 0.65
C PHE A 216 -8.75 -5.94 -0.83
N VAL A 217 -8.32 -4.80 -1.36
CA VAL A 217 -8.19 -4.55 -2.80
C VAL A 217 -6.75 -4.13 -3.05
N ILE A 218 -6.01 -4.94 -3.81
CA ILE A 218 -4.56 -4.81 -3.93
C ILE A 218 -4.19 -4.76 -5.41
N ALA A 219 -3.54 -3.67 -5.84
CA ALA A 219 -2.85 -3.66 -7.12
C ALA A 219 -1.45 -4.26 -6.94
N THR A 220 -1.08 -5.23 -7.76
CA THR A 220 0.18 -5.97 -7.59
C THR A 220 0.68 -6.52 -8.92
N HIS A 221 2.01 -6.58 -9.03
CA HIS A 221 2.80 -7.23 -10.08
C HIS A 221 3.51 -8.49 -9.56
N SER A 222 3.42 -8.81 -8.27
CA SER A 222 4.02 -10.01 -7.67
C SER A 222 3.25 -11.31 -7.96
N PRO A 223 3.84 -12.27 -8.69
CA PRO A 223 3.25 -13.59 -8.87
C PRO A 223 3.03 -14.32 -7.53
N ILE A 224 3.88 -14.05 -6.53
CA ILE A 224 3.75 -14.67 -5.19
C ILE A 224 2.47 -14.18 -4.51
N ILE A 225 2.19 -12.87 -4.55
CA ILE A 225 1.00 -12.31 -3.91
C ILE A 225 -0.27 -12.75 -4.64
N MET A 226 -0.26 -12.71 -5.98
CA MET A 226 -1.41 -13.09 -6.81
C MET A 226 -1.80 -14.57 -6.69
N ALA A 227 -0.89 -15.43 -6.24
CA ALA A 227 -1.16 -16.85 -6.03
C ALA A 227 -2.07 -17.14 -4.80
N TYR A 228 -2.60 -16.12 -4.11
CA TYR A 228 -3.51 -16.33 -2.98
C TYR A 228 -4.77 -17.12 -3.41
N PRO A 229 -5.07 -18.27 -2.78
CA PRO A 229 -6.19 -19.12 -3.20
C PRO A 229 -7.54 -18.50 -2.87
N GLY A 230 -8.45 -18.50 -3.85
CA GLY A 230 -9.81 -17.96 -3.70
C GLY A 230 -9.91 -16.44 -3.71
N ALA A 231 -8.83 -15.74 -4.11
CA ALA A 231 -8.91 -14.32 -4.44
C ALA A 231 -9.62 -14.09 -5.78
N THR A 232 -10.32 -12.97 -5.89
CA THR A 232 -10.84 -12.49 -7.18
C THR A 232 -9.74 -11.69 -7.88
N ILE A 233 -9.46 -11.96 -9.16
CA ILE A 233 -8.43 -11.24 -9.91
C ILE A 233 -9.09 -10.50 -11.08
N TRP A 234 -8.95 -9.18 -11.08
CA TRP A 234 -9.35 -8.32 -12.19
C TRP A 234 -8.13 -7.93 -13.01
N SER A 235 -8.08 -8.33 -14.29
CA SER A 235 -7.10 -7.84 -15.25
C SER A 235 -7.57 -6.56 -15.94
N PHE A 236 -6.64 -5.64 -16.12
CA PHE A 236 -6.78 -4.32 -16.71
C PHE A 236 -5.94 -4.29 -17.98
N GLU A 237 -6.60 -4.56 -19.11
CA GLU A 237 -5.98 -4.72 -20.42
C GLU A 237 -6.86 -4.04 -21.48
N ASP A 238 -6.23 -3.32 -22.40
CA ASP A 238 -6.89 -2.64 -23.53
C ASP A 238 -8.09 -1.75 -23.15
N GLY A 239 -7.99 -1.06 -22.00
CA GLY A 239 -9.07 -0.21 -21.48
C GLY A 239 -10.32 -0.98 -20.99
N SER A 240 -10.21 -2.30 -20.84
CA SER A 240 -11.24 -3.18 -20.32
C SER A 240 -10.86 -3.80 -18.96
N MET A 241 -11.88 -4.20 -18.19
CA MET A 241 -11.71 -4.96 -16.96
C MET A 241 -12.30 -6.34 -17.13
N ARG A 242 -11.54 -7.39 -16.85
CA ARG A 242 -12.01 -8.78 -16.98
C ARG A 242 -11.55 -9.60 -15.79
N LEU A 243 -12.38 -10.55 -15.38
CA LEU A 243 -11.95 -11.57 -14.43
C LEU A 243 -10.96 -12.51 -15.13
N THR A 244 -9.91 -12.92 -14.42
CA THR A 244 -8.90 -13.85 -14.93
C THR A 244 -8.46 -14.81 -13.84
N ASP A 245 -7.91 -15.95 -14.26
CA ASP A 245 -7.27 -16.91 -13.37
C ASP A 245 -5.78 -16.65 -13.27
N TYR A 246 -5.17 -16.97 -12.12
CA TYR A 246 -3.73 -16.78 -11.87
C TYR A 246 -2.83 -17.32 -12.99
N SER A 247 -3.16 -18.50 -13.54
CA SER A 247 -2.38 -19.15 -14.59
C SER A 247 -2.50 -18.49 -15.97
N GLN A 248 -3.46 -17.58 -16.17
CA GLN A 248 -3.70 -16.88 -17.43
C GLN A 248 -3.12 -15.47 -17.44
N ILE A 249 -2.63 -14.99 -16.29
CA ILE A 249 -2.05 -13.65 -16.18
C ILE A 249 -0.73 -13.61 -16.97
N GLU A 250 -0.63 -12.69 -17.92
CA GLU A 250 0.51 -12.61 -18.86
C GLU A 250 1.87 -12.59 -18.16
N HIS A 251 2.07 -11.69 -17.20
CA HIS A 251 3.36 -11.58 -16.52
C HIS A 251 3.69 -12.83 -15.67
N VAL A 252 2.69 -13.58 -15.19
CA VAL A 252 2.89 -14.86 -14.49
C VAL A 252 3.40 -15.91 -15.47
N VAL A 253 2.79 -15.98 -16.66
CA VAL A 253 3.19 -16.90 -17.73
C VAL A 253 4.62 -16.60 -18.16
N ILE A 254 4.93 -15.35 -18.51
CA ILE A 254 6.27 -14.92 -18.94
C ILE A 254 7.32 -15.22 -17.86
N THR A 255 7.03 -14.86 -16.61
CA THR A 255 7.98 -15.09 -15.49
C THR A 255 8.23 -16.58 -15.28
N ARG A 256 7.18 -17.41 -15.29
CA ARG A 256 7.30 -18.86 -15.15
C ARG A 256 8.16 -19.46 -16.28
N ASP A 257 7.87 -19.07 -17.51
CA ASP A 257 8.55 -19.62 -18.69
C ASP A 257 10.03 -19.18 -18.71
N PHE A 258 10.34 -17.94 -18.32
CA PHE A 258 11.71 -17.46 -18.12
C PHE A 258 12.45 -18.24 -17.03
N LEU A 259 11.82 -18.46 -15.86
CA LEU A 259 12.45 -19.20 -14.76
C LEU A 259 12.73 -20.67 -15.10
N ASN A 260 11.90 -21.29 -15.94
CA ASN A 260 12.11 -22.66 -16.41
C ASN A 260 13.17 -22.73 -17.52
N HIS A 261 13.30 -21.69 -18.35
CA HIS A 261 14.12 -21.70 -19.56
C HIS A 261 14.94 -20.41 -19.76
N PRO A 262 15.75 -19.96 -18.78
CA PRO A 262 16.39 -18.65 -18.84
C PRO A 262 17.37 -18.51 -20.02
N GLY A 263 18.10 -19.58 -20.34
CA GLY A 263 19.06 -19.58 -21.45
C GLY A 263 18.42 -19.31 -22.82
N THR A 264 17.22 -19.83 -23.08
CA THR A 264 16.50 -19.61 -24.35
C THR A 264 16.06 -18.17 -24.51
N PHE A 265 15.50 -17.59 -23.44
CA PHE A 265 15.07 -16.18 -23.42
C PHE A 265 16.26 -15.24 -23.56
N LEU A 266 17.34 -15.48 -22.81
CA LEU A 266 18.55 -14.65 -22.87
C LEU A 266 19.19 -14.73 -24.25
N LYS A 267 19.24 -15.91 -24.87
CA LYS A 267 19.74 -16.07 -26.23
C LYS A 267 18.97 -15.22 -27.24
N SER A 268 17.63 -15.26 -27.18
CA SER A 268 16.80 -14.48 -28.12
C SER A 268 16.88 -12.96 -27.96
N VAL A 269 17.37 -12.47 -26.81
CA VAL A 269 17.44 -11.04 -26.48
C VAL A 269 18.87 -10.49 -26.56
N LEU A 270 19.88 -11.32 -26.30
CA LEU A 270 21.28 -10.90 -26.19
C LEU A 270 22.15 -11.31 -27.40
N ASP A 271 21.74 -12.32 -28.15
CA ASP A 271 22.46 -12.72 -29.37
C ASP A 271 21.78 -12.05 -30.57
N ASP A 272 22.27 -10.86 -30.94
CA ASP A 272 22.17 -10.31 -32.30
C ASP A 272 23.02 -11.15 -33.28
#